data_AF-A0A536HVK6-F1
#
_entry.id   AF-A0A536HVK6-F1
#
_cell.length_a   1.000
_cell.length_b   1.000
_cell.length_c   1.000
_cell.angle_alpha   90.00
_cell.angle_beta   90.00
_cell.angle_gamma   90.00
#
_symmetry.space_group_name_H-M   'P 1'
#
loop_
_entity.id
_entity.type
_entity.pdbx_description
1 polymer ?
#
loop_
_entity_poly.entity_id
_entity_poly.type
_entity_poly.pdbx_seq_one_letter_code
_entity_poly.pdbx_strand_id
1 'polypeptide(L)'
;MSRRSPPRPEHPTHVEDATIEQLAEVAGHTDELAVRRQLFGMRELVSTLIPLALIAVFARNVDWSEAARTIGRSNPLLVACALVVYYATFPLRAARWARLLREGGADVGWRDLVRTLLLGWFVNSLVPAKLGDLYRSYLVKRRFGISLSRTVGVVVAERLLHLIVVFGLLVGGGYVAFGRTVLPDLWIVYATGAVLGLLIAIGLVAIYALGPKIARFFPGEVRRIGRLVPRPCA
;
A
#
# COMPACT_ATOMS: atom_id res chain seq x y z
N MET A 1 -46.66 12.77 63.08
CA MET A 1 -45.88 13.68 62.20
C MET A 1 -45.00 12.84 61.27
N SER A 2 -45.46 12.60 60.04
CA SER A 2 -44.75 11.77 59.03
C SER A 2 -43.84 12.67 58.19
N ARG A 3 -42.53 12.40 58.20
CA ARG A 3 -41.54 13.10 57.38
C ARG A 3 -41.68 12.62 55.93
N ARG A 4 -42.10 13.50 55.02
CA ARG A 4 -42.04 13.25 53.58
C ARG A 4 -40.59 13.39 53.10
N SER A 5 -40.04 12.32 52.54
CA SER A 5 -38.76 12.34 51.83
C SER A 5 -38.87 13.18 50.55
N PRO A 6 -37.82 13.91 50.13
CA PRO A 6 -37.82 14.63 48.86
C PRO A 6 -37.79 13.66 47.67
N PRO A 7 -38.37 14.04 46.50
CA PRO A 7 -38.31 13.22 45.29
C PRO A 7 -36.87 13.07 44.81
N ARG A 8 -36.48 11.85 44.39
CA ARG A 8 -35.17 11.59 43.77
C ARG A 8 -35.10 12.33 42.42
N PRO A 9 -33.93 12.88 42.04
CA PRO A 9 -33.75 13.43 40.71
C PRO A 9 -33.89 12.29 39.70
N GLU A 10 -34.83 12.43 38.77
CA GLU A 10 -34.95 11.55 37.61
C GLU A 10 -33.68 11.68 36.78
N HIS A 11 -33.00 10.56 36.54
CA HIS A 11 -31.91 10.52 35.57
C HIS A 11 -32.48 10.90 34.20
N PRO A 12 -31.94 11.91 33.51
CA PRO A 12 -32.38 12.20 32.16
C PRO A 12 -32.14 10.96 31.32
N THR A 13 -33.20 10.44 30.71
CA THR A 13 -33.13 9.46 29.64
C THR A 13 -32.10 9.97 28.63
N HIS A 14 -31.14 9.12 28.31
CA HIS A 14 -30.09 9.39 27.34
C HIS A 14 -30.78 9.61 25.98
N VAL A 15 -31.18 10.85 25.71
CA VAL A 15 -31.63 11.27 24.38
C VAL A 15 -30.34 11.23 23.56
N GLU A 16 -30.10 10.14 22.84
CA GLU A 16 -29.15 10.17 21.73
C GLU A 16 -29.59 11.32 20.84
N ASP A 17 -28.83 12.41 20.89
CA ASP A 17 -29.13 13.63 20.18
C ASP A 17 -29.32 13.28 18.71
N ALA A 18 -30.53 13.44 18.17
CA ALA A 18 -30.84 13.20 16.75
C ALA A 18 -29.86 13.93 15.81
N THR A 19 -29.26 15.01 16.30
CA THR A 19 -28.16 15.76 15.65
C THR A 19 -26.90 14.92 15.46
N ILE A 20 -26.50 14.07 16.41
CA ILE A 20 -25.32 13.20 16.29
C ILE A 20 -25.59 12.06 15.31
N GLU A 21 -26.78 11.46 15.33
CA GLU A 21 -27.19 10.47 14.32
C GLU A 21 -27.20 11.09 12.92
N GLN A 22 -27.79 12.27 12.75
CA GLN A 22 -27.79 12.98 11.47
C GLN A 22 -26.38 13.35 10.99
N LEU A 23 -25.48 13.77 11.90
CA LEU A 23 -24.08 14.06 11.56
C LEU A 23 -23.31 12.79 11.18
N ALA A 24 -23.57 11.67 11.85
CA ALA A 24 -22.96 10.38 11.51
C ALA A 24 -23.46 9.83 10.17
N GLU A 25 -24.75 9.99 9.88
CA GLU A 25 -25.39 9.59 8.63
C GLU A 25 -24.88 10.43 7.45
N VAL A 26 -24.79 11.76 7.62
CA VAL A 26 -24.20 12.68 6.62
C VAL A 26 -22.73 12.35 6.39
N ALA A 27 -21.95 12.12 7.44
CA ALA A 27 -20.53 11.77 7.34
C ALA A 27 -20.33 10.45 6.57
N GLY A 28 -21.11 9.42 6.90
CA GLY A 28 -21.10 8.13 6.21
C GLY A 28 -21.45 8.26 4.71
N HIS A 29 -22.44 9.09 4.39
CA HIS A 29 -22.85 9.29 2.99
C HIS A 29 -21.79 10.04 2.16
N THR A 30 -21.10 11.02 2.75
CA THR A 30 -19.95 11.68 2.10
C THR A 30 -18.76 10.76 1.88
N ASP A 31 -18.45 9.89 2.85
CA ASP A 31 -17.37 8.91 2.71
C ASP A 31 -17.68 7.88 1.62
N GLU A 32 -18.92 7.41 1.53
CA GLU A 32 -19.34 6.47 0.48
C GLU A 32 -19.23 7.09 -0.93
N LEU A 33 -19.68 8.34 -1.09
CA LEU A 33 -19.58 9.06 -2.35
C LEU A 33 -18.12 9.36 -2.73
N ALA A 34 -17.26 9.68 -1.76
CA ALA A 34 -15.84 9.90 -1.98
C ALA A 34 -15.11 8.61 -2.41
N VAL A 35 -15.38 7.50 -1.72
CA VAL A 35 -14.84 6.18 -2.04
C VAL A 35 -15.29 5.73 -3.44
N ARG A 36 -16.58 5.92 -3.77
CA ARG A 36 -17.14 5.57 -5.08
C ARG A 36 -16.54 6.43 -6.19
N ARG A 37 -16.38 7.73 -5.99
CA ARG A 37 -15.74 8.63 -6.97
C ARG A 37 -14.26 8.31 -7.17
N GLN A 38 -13.57 7.86 -6.12
CA GLN A 38 -12.17 7.43 -6.17
C GLN A 38 -11.99 6.05 -6.83
N LEU A 39 -12.94 5.12 -6.68
CA LEU A 39 -12.90 3.80 -7.32
C LEU A 39 -13.37 3.82 -8.78
N PHE A 40 -14.31 4.70 -9.13
CA PHE A 40 -14.92 4.78 -10.46
C PHE A 40 -14.52 6.04 -11.25
N GLY A 41 -13.42 6.68 -10.88
CA GLY A 41 -12.81 7.71 -11.73
C GLY A 41 -12.40 7.11 -13.08
N MET A 42 -12.57 7.85 -14.17
CA MET A 42 -12.24 7.37 -15.53
C MET A 42 -10.79 6.87 -15.64
N ARG A 43 -9.88 7.46 -14.86
CA ARG A 43 -8.47 7.06 -14.79
C ARG A 43 -8.29 5.70 -14.13
N GLU A 44 -9.00 5.44 -13.05
CA GLU A 44 -8.96 4.18 -12.29
C GLU A 44 -9.66 3.06 -13.05
N LEU A 45 -10.74 3.40 -13.77
CA LEU A 45 -11.45 2.49 -14.66
C LEU A 45 -10.55 2.07 -15.83
N VAL A 46 -9.88 3.02 -16.50
CA VAL A 46 -8.89 2.72 -17.55
C VAL A 46 -7.71 1.89 -17.00
N SER A 47 -7.17 2.26 -15.83
CA SER A 47 -6.07 1.53 -15.20
C SER A 47 -6.44 0.10 -14.78
N THR A 48 -7.72 -0.21 -14.60
CA THR A 48 -8.21 -1.55 -14.23
C THR A 48 -8.62 -2.35 -15.45
N LEU A 49 -9.25 -1.69 -16.43
CA LEU A 49 -9.71 -2.31 -17.66
C LEU A 49 -8.55 -2.81 -18.53
N ILE A 50 -7.45 -2.05 -18.60
CA ILE A 50 -6.27 -2.43 -19.40
C ILE A 50 -5.66 -3.76 -18.90
N PRO A 51 -5.28 -3.94 -17.62
CA PRO A 51 -4.82 -5.23 -17.11
C PRO A 51 -5.81 -6.36 -17.32
N LEU A 52 -7.11 -6.11 -17.12
CA LEU A 52 -8.14 -7.12 -17.29
C LEU A 52 -8.27 -7.57 -18.75
N ALA A 53 -8.21 -6.63 -19.69
CA ALA A 53 -8.20 -6.91 -21.12
C ALA A 53 -6.95 -7.69 -21.53
N LEU A 54 -5.78 -7.33 -20.99
CA LEU A 54 -4.54 -8.09 -21.22
C LEU A 54 -4.68 -9.52 -20.69
N ILE A 55 -5.13 -9.70 -19.44
CA ILE A 55 -5.38 -11.03 -18.87
C ILE A 55 -6.33 -11.82 -19.76
N ALA A 56 -7.42 -11.22 -20.23
CA ALA A 56 -8.38 -11.87 -21.11
C ALA A 56 -7.77 -12.29 -22.46
N VAL A 57 -6.89 -11.47 -23.04
CA VAL A 57 -6.17 -11.81 -24.27
C VAL A 57 -5.18 -12.95 -24.04
N PHE A 58 -4.39 -12.90 -22.97
CA PHE A 58 -3.44 -13.97 -22.63
C PHE A 58 -4.15 -15.27 -22.27
N ALA A 59 -5.27 -15.20 -21.56
CA ALA A 59 -6.12 -16.33 -21.18
C ALA A 59 -6.63 -17.15 -22.38
N ARG A 60 -6.78 -16.52 -23.55
CA ARG A 60 -7.19 -17.22 -24.79
C ARG A 60 -6.09 -18.13 -25.35
N ASN A 61 -4.83 -17.85 -25.02
CA ASN A 61 -3.68 -18.64 -25.47
C ASN A 61 -3.31 -19.78 -24.50
N VAL A 62 -4.07 -19.97 -23.43
CA VAL A 62 -3.80 -20.98 -22.40
C VAL A 62 -4.71 -22.18 -22.60
N ASP A 63 -4.13 -23.37 -22.71
CA ASP A 63 -4.87 -24.63 -22.62
C ASP A 63 -5.24 -24.89 -21.15
N TRP A 64 -6.48 -24.59 -20.79
CA TRP A 64 -7.01 -24.75 -19.43
C TRP A 64 -7.01 -26.21 -18.97
N SER A 65 -7.11 -27.17 -19.88
CA SER A 65 -7.06 -28.60 -19.56
C SER A 65 -5.66 -29.03 -19.14
N GLU A 66 -4.64 -28.52 -19.83
CA GLU A 66 -3.24 -28.77 -19.50
C GLU A 66 -2.81 -28.04 -18.24
N ALA A 67 -3.25 -26.80 -18.04
CA ALA A 67 -3.04 -26.05 -16.80
C ALA A 67 -3.61 -26.81 -15.59
N ALA A 68 -4.85 -27.29 -15.68
CA ALA A 68 -5.49 -28.06 -14.61
C ALA A 68 -4.75 -29.38 -14.31
N ARG A 69 -4.33 -30.12 -15.35
CA ARG A 69 -3.51 -31.34 -15.19
C ARG A 69 -2.17 -31.04 -14.51
N THR A 70 -1.53 -29.94 -14.87
CA THR A 70 -0.23 -29.53 -14.30
C THR A 70 -0.37 -29.19 -12.81
N ILE A 71 -1.41 -28.43 -12.45
CA ILE A 71 -1.73 -28.13 -11.05
C ILE A 71 -2.03 -29.42 -10.27
N GLY A 72 -2.85 -30.32 -10.84
CA GLY A 72 -3.19 -31.59 -10.19
C GLY A 72 -2.01 -32.55 -9.98
N ARG A 73 -0.97 -32.46 -10.82
CA ARG A 73 0.27 -33.25 -10.71
C ARG A 73 1.35 -32.58 -9.86
N SER A 74 1.11 -31.34 -9.41
CA SER A 74 2.09 -30.60 -8.63
C SER A 74 2.27 -31.22 -7.25
N ASN A 75 3.52 -31.27 -6.76
CA ASN A 75 3.80 -31.80 -5.43
C ASN A 75 3.28 -30.83 -4.34
N PRO A 76 2.30 -31.23 -3.52
CA PRO A 76 1.71 -30.34 -2.51
C PRO A 76 2.73 -29.90 -1.45
N LEU A 77 3.75 -30.72 -1.17
CA LEU A 77 4.82 -30.36 -0.23
C LEU A 77 5.66 -29.19 -0.75
N LEU A 78 5.97 -29.17 -2.06
CA LEU A 78 6.71 -28.06 -2.66
C LEU A 78 5.88 -26.76 -2.65
N VAL A 79 4.57 -26.86 -2.89
CA VAL A 79 3.66 -25.71 -2.80
C VAL A 79 3.59 -25.18 -1.36
N ALA A 80 3.47 -26.08 -0.38
CA ALA A 80 3.49 -25.70 1.03
C ALA A 80 4.83 -25.05 1.44
N CYS A 81 5.97 -25.62 1.01
CA CYS A 81 7.28 -25.03 1.23
C CYS A 81 7.38 -23.63 0.60
N ALA A 82 6.91 -23.45 -0.63
CA ALA A 82 6.90 -22.15 -1.30
C ALA A 82 6.07 -21.11 -0.52
N LEU A 83 4.90 -21.51 0.00
CA LEU A 83 4.07 -20.66 0.86
C LEU A 83 4.79 -20.28 2.15
N VAL A 84 5.43 -21.24 2.84
CA VAL A 84 6.18 -20.98 4.07
C VAL A 84 7.32 -20.00 3.81
N VAL A 85 8.11 -20.23 2.76
CA VAL A 85 9.21 -19.34 2.38
C VAL A 85 8.69 -17.95 2.05
N TYR A 86 7.59 -17.85 1.30
CA TYR A 86 6.97 -16.58 0.97
C TYR A 86 6.54 -15.80 2.23
N TYR A 87 5.81 -16.45 3.15
CA TYR A 87 5.33 -15.78 4.36
C TYR A 87 6.44 -15.51 5.38
N ALA A 88 7.50 -16.32 5.43
CA ALA A 88 8.68 -16.07 6.25
C ALA A 88 9.39 -14.74 5.89
N THR A 89 9.17 -14.21 4.68
CA THR A 89 9.70 -12.89 4.31
C THR A 89 9.06 -11.73 5.09
N PHE A 90 7.82 -11.87 5.58
CA PHE A 90 7.12 -10.80 6.29
C PHE A 90 7.77 -10.46 7.64
N PRO A 91 8.06 -11.44 8.54
CA PRO A 91 8.85 -11.20 9.74
C PRO A 91 10.21 -10.56 9.48
N LEU A 92 10.93 -11.01 8.46
CA LEU A 92 12.24 -10.45 8.09
C LEU A 92 12.13 -8.98 7.67
N ARG A 93 11.14 -8.66 6.84
CA ARG A 93 10.83 -7.28 6.43
C ARG A 93 10.44 -6.42 7.63
N ALA A 94 9.60 -6.95 8.51
CA ALA A 94 9.21 -6.27 9.75
C ALA A 94 10.41 -5.98 10.66
N ALA A 95 11.31 -6.95 10.83
CA ALA A 95 12.52 -6.76 11.61
C ALA A 95 13.44 -5.69 11.01
N ARG A 96 13.62 -5.69 9.68
CA ARG A 96 14.39 -4.64 8.98
C ARG A 96 13.76 -3.26 9.18
N TRP A 97 12.45 -3.17 9.01
CA TRP A 97 11.73 -1.90 9.11
C TRP A 97 11.68 -1.37 10.55
N ALA A 98 11.60 -2.27 11.54
CA ALA A 98 11.74 -1.92 12.95
C ALA A 98 13.12 -1.31 13.27
N ARG A 99 14.21 -1.83 12.68
CA ARG A 99 15.55 -1.24 12.85
C ARG A 99 15.62 0.19 12.29
N LEU A 100 15.12 0.41 11.08
CA LEU A 100 15.08 1.76 10.49
C LEU A 100 14.24 2.74 11.31
N LEU A 101 13.11 2.30 11.87
CA LEU A 101 12.26 3.14 12.71
C LEU A 101 12.92 3.48 14.05
N ARG A 102 13.68 2.55 14.63
CA ARG A 102 14.47 2.79 15.86
C ARG A 102 15.55 3.83 15.66
N GLU A 103 16.26 3.79 14.53
CA GLU A 103 17.19 4.85 14.14
C GLU A 103 16.50 6.22 13.96
N GLY A 104 15.20 6.19 13.61
CA GLY A 104 14.35 7.37 13.51
C GLY A 104 13.74 7.87 14.82
N GLY A 105 14.03 7.22 15.96
CA GLY A 105 13.53 7.60 17.29
C GLY A 105 12.22 6.91 17.72
N ALA A 106 11.75 5.90 16.99
CA ALA A 106 10.53 5.15 17.34
C ALA A 106 10.86 3.68 17.64
N ASP A 107 10.63 3.24 18.87
CA ASP A 107 10.79 1.84 19.24
C ASP A 107 9.48 1.07 18.99
N VAL A 108 9.50 0.20 17.99
CA VAL A 108 8.33 -0.58 17.58
C VAL A 108 8.66 -2.06 17.55
N GLY A 109 7.82 -2.86 18.20
CA GLY A 109 7.92 -4.32 18.17
C GLY A 109 7.69 -4.88 16.77
N TRP A 110 8.55 -5.81 16.34
CA TRP A 110 8.46 -6.44 15.01
C TRP A 110 7.11 -7.12 14.76
N ARG A 111 6.44 -7.65 15.79
CA ARG A 111 5.13 -8.34 15.67
C ARG A 111 4.02 -7.40 15.21
N ASP A 112 3.95 -6.19 15.76
CA ASP A 112 2.96 -5.19 15.35
C ASP A 112 3.26 -4.62 13.96
N LEU A 113 4.54 -4.58 13.61
CA LEU A 113 4.97 -4.27 12.27
C LEU A 113 4.56 -5.34 11.26
N VAL A 114 4.67 -6.64 11.58
CA VAL A 114 4.18 -7.72 10.71
C VAL A 114 2.69 -7.54 10.42
N ARG A 115 1.86 -7.26 11.44
CA ARG A 115 0.42 -7.00 11.26
C ARG A 115 0.17 -5.81 10.34
N THR A 116 0.87 -4.71 10.57
CA THR A 116 0.78 -3.50 9.74
C THR A 116 1.20 -3.78 8.30
N LEU A 117 2.26 -4.58 8.11
CA LEU A 117 2.72 -4.97 6.79
C LEU A 117 1.69 -5.86 6.09
N LEU A 118 1.17 -6.90 6.74
CA LEU A 118 0.14 -7.77 6.17
C LEU A 118 -1.11 -6.99 5.77
N LEU A 119 -1.58 -6.07 6.62
CA LEU A 119 -2.77 -5.27 6.34
C LEU A 119 -2.55 -4.28 5.18
N GLY A 120 -1.37 -3.64 5.11
CA GLY A 120 -1.02 -2.84 3.94
C GLY A 120 -0.90 -3.67 2.65
N TRP A 121 -0.47 -4.93 2.75
CA TRP A 121 -0.39 -5.84 1.60
C TRP A 121 -1.78 -6.29 1.14
N PHE A 122 -2.68 -6.56 2.09
CA PHE A 122 -4.09 -6.81 1.82
C PHE A 122 -4.75 -5.62 1.10
N VAL A 123 -4.59 -4.40 1.63
CA VAL A 123 -5.11 -3.18 0.99
C VAL A 123 -4.54 -3.01 -0.43
N ASN A 124 -3.27 -3.34 -0.65
CA ASN A 124 -2.65 -3.29 -1.97
C ASN A 124 -3.26 -4.29 -2.96
N SER A 125 -3.82 -5.41 -2.49
CA SER A 125 -4.53 -6.37 -3.35
C SER A 125 -5.95 -5.93 -3.67
N LEU A 126 -6.58 -5.12 -2.82
CA LEU A 126 -7.95 -4.63 -3.02
C LEU A 126 -8.00 -3.32 -3.80
N VAL A 127 -7.02 -2.44 -3.58
CA VAL A 127 -7.08 -1.06 -4.07
C VAL A 127 -6.04 -0.81 -5.16
N PRO A 128 -6.44 -0.33 -6.35
CA PRO A 128 -5.51 0.05 -7.40
C PRO A 128 -4.58 1.21 -6.97
N ALA A 129 -3.46 1.37 -7.68
CA ALA A 129 -2.46 2.44 -7.46
C ALA A 129 -1.58 2.36 -6.18
N LYS A 130 -1.38 1.17 -5.59
CA LYS A 130 -0.46 0.94 -4.46
C LYS A 130 -0.74 1.79 -3.20
N LEU A 131 -2.01 2.08 -2.94
CA LEU A 131 -2.45 2.82 -1.74
C LEU A 131 -2.10 2.12 -0.42
N GLY A 132 -1.76 0.82 -0.45
CA GLY A 132 -1.27 0.08 0.71
C GLY A 132 0.00 0.65 1.34
N ASP A 133 0.89 1.26 0.55
CA ASP A 133 2.10 1.92 1.08
C ASP A 133 1.77 3.24 1.79
N LEU A 134 0.79 3.99 1.26
CA LEU A 134 0.26 5.18 1.90
C LEU A 134 -0.45 4.81 3.22
N TYR A 135 -1.22 3.73 3.21
CA TYR A 135 -1.91 3.22 4.40
C TYR A 135 -0.92 2.80 5.51
N ARG A 136 0.19 2.14 5.16
CA ARG A 136 1.27 1.84 6.12
C ARG A 136 1.90 3.11 6.69
N SER A 137 2.16 4.12 5.85
CA SER A 137 2.72 5.40 6.32
C SER A 137 1.76 6.17 7.23
N TYR A 138 0.46 6.09 6.96
CA TYR A 138 -0.60 6.65 7.80
C TYR A 138 -0.69 5.94 9.15
N LEU A 139 -0.66 4.61 9.17
CA LEU A 139 -0.65 3.81 10.41
C LEU A 139 0.56 4.12 11.28
N VAL A 140 1.74 4.26 10.68
CA VAL A 140 2.97 4.60 11.40
C VAL A 140 2.90 6.02 11.96
N LYS A 141 2.41 6.99 11.19
CA LYS A 141 2.18 8.35 11.69
C LYS A 141 1.19 8.37 12.86
N ARG A 142 0.05 7.69 12.72
CA ARG A 142 -1.03 7.68 13.72
C ARG A 142 -0.61 6.99 15.01
N ARG A 143 0.17 5.90 14.94
CA ARG A 143 0.60 5.13 16.10
C ARG A 143 1.90 5.62 16.75
N PHE A 144 2.81 6.24 16.00
CA PHE A 144 4.16 6.55 16.47
C PHE A 144 4.57 8.02 16.31
N GLY A 145 3.69 8.91 15.82
CA GLY A 145 3.93 10.35 15.75
C GLY A 145 5.00 10.81 14.74
N ILE A 146 5.52 9.90 13.91
CA ILE A 146 6.57 10.20 12.93
C ILE A 146 5.99 11.04 11.78
N SER A 147 6.77 12.02 11.29
CA SER A 147 6.36 12.85 10.16
C SER A 147 6.13 12.00 8.91
N LEU A 148 4.98 12.23 8.25
CA LEU A 148 4.54 11.48 7.07
C LEU A 148 5.61 11.48 5.96
N SER A 149 6.30 12.61 5.79
CA SER A 149 7.40 12.78 4.83
C SER A 149 8.61 11.87 5.13
N ARG A 150 8.93 11.63 6.41
CA ARG A 150 10.04 10.75 6.81
C ARG A 150 9.70 9.28 6.55
N THR A 151 8.48 8.85 6.90
CA THR A 151 8.03 7.47 6.63
C THR A 151 7.92 7.17 5.14
N VAL A 152 7.42 8.12 4.34
CA VAL A 152 7.40 7.99 2.88
C VAL A 152 8.82 7.91 2.32
N GLY A 153 9.76 8.72 2.80
CA GLY A 153 11.16 8.65 2.39
C GLY A 153 11.80 7.28 2.64
N VAL A 154 11.52 6.65 3.80
CA VAL A 154 11.97 5.30 4.12
C VAL A 154 11.39 4.26 3.15
N VAL A 155 10.08 4.33 2.89
CA VAL A 155 9.42 3.41 1.95
C VAL A 155 10.00 3.58 0.54
N VAL A 156 10.24 4.82 0.08
CA VAL A 156 10.82 5.09 -1.24
C VAL A 156 12.25 4.56 -1.35
N ALA A 157 13.10 4.79 -0.34
CA ALA A 157 14.46 4.24 -0.32
C ALA A 157 14.44 2.70 -0.37
N GLU A 158 13.52 2.08 0.36
CA GLU A 158 13.27 0.65 0.29
C GLU A 158 12.84 0.21 -1.13
N ARG A 159 11.92 0.93 -1.78
CA ARG A 159 11.50 0.62 -3.16
C ARG A 159 12.63 0.76 -4.17
N LEU A 160 13.48 1.78 -4.04
CA LEU A 160 14.65 1.95 -4.92
C LEU A 160 15.66 0.81 -4.76
N LEU A 161 15.96 0.41 -3.51
CA LEU A 161 16.81 -0.75 -3.26
C LEU A 161 16.23 -2.03 -3.86
N HIS A 162 14.92 -2.23 -3.72
CA HIS A 162 14.24 -3.37 -4.36
C HIS A 162 14.35 -3.34 -5.88
N LEU A 163 14.17 -2.17 -6.51
CA LEU A 163 14.31 -2.03 -7.96
C LEU A 163 15.72 -2.36 -8.43
N ILE A 164 16.74 -1.84 -7.74
CA ILE A 164 18.14 -2.10 -8.07
C ILE A 164 18.44 -3.60 -7.96
N VAL A 165 18.00 -4.26 -6.89
CA VAL A 165 18.22 -5.70 -6.69
C VAL A 165 17.51 -6.53 -7.75
N VAL A 166 16.22 -6.26 -8.00
CA VAL A 166 15.44 -6.99 -9.01
C VAL A 166 16.03 -6.80 -10.40
N PHE A 167 16.43 -5.57 -10.72
CA PHE A 167 17.05 -5.25 -12.00
C PHE A 167 18.40 -5.95 -12.17
N GLY A 168 19.25 -5.91 -11.13
CA GLY A 168 20.52 -6.62 -11.12
C GLY A 168 20.35 -8.14 -11.27
N LEU A 169 19.36 -8.73 -10.58
CA LEU A 169 19.02 -10.15 -10.75
C LEU A 169 18.51 -10.46 -12.16
N LEU A 170 17.71 -9.59 -12.75
CA LEU A 170 17.19 -9.79 -14.10
C LEU A 170 18.32 -9.81 -15.14
N VAL A 171 19.24 -8.85 -15.06
CA VAL A 171 20.41 -8.76 -15.96
C VAL A 171 21.36 -9.93 -15.73
N GLY A 172 21.74 -10.18 -14.47
CA GLY A 172 22.67 -11.25 -14.13
C GLY A 172 22.10 -12.64 -14.42
N GLY A 173 20.85 -12.89 -14.03
CA GLY A 173 20.14 -14.14 -14.30
C GLY A 173 19.91 -14.36 -15.79
N GLY A 174 19.54 -13.29 -16.53
CA GLY A 174 19.43 -13.33 -17.99
C GLY A 174 20.76 -13.71 -18.64
N TYR A 175 21.86 -13.07 -18.24
CA TYR A 175 23.19 -13.41 -18.75
C TYR A 175 23.60 -14.85 -18.44
N VAL A 176 23.33 -15.37 -17.23
CA VAL A 176 23.68 -16.75 -16.88
C VAL A 176 22.83 -17.78 -17.63
N ALA A 177 21.52 -17.53 -17.74
CA ALA A 177 20.59 -18.47 -18.38
C ALA A 177 20.74 -18.50 -19.91
N PHE A 178 21.08 -17.37 -20.52
CA PHE A 178 21.03 -17.17 -21.97
C PHE A 178 22.38 -16.78 -22.60
N GLY A 179 23.38 -16.41 -21.81
CA GLY A 179 24.67 -15.94 -22.32
C GLY A 179 25.51 -17.01 -23.03
N ARG A 180 25.12 -18.29 -22.95
CA ARG A 180 25.83 -19.40 -23.62
C ARG A 180 25.20 -19.87 -24.93
N THR A 181 24.00 -19.40 -25.30
CA THR A 181 23.19 -20.03 -26.37
C THR A 181 22.57 -19.06 -27.38
N VAL A 182 22.87 -17.75 -27.38
CA VAL A 182 21.89 -16.80 -27.93
C VAL A 182 22.29 -15.99 -29.18
N LEU A 183 21.29 -15.93 -30.08
CA LEU A 183 21.13 -15.14 -31.30
C LEU A 183 21.41 -13.63 -31.13
N PRO A 184 21.87 -12.94 -32.18
CA PRO A 184 22.29 -11.52 -32.16
C PRO A 184 21.20 -10.48 -31.82
N ASP A 185 19.93 -10.84 -31.57
CA ASP A 185 18.84 -9.88 -31.33
C ASP A 185 18.45 -9.72 -29.84
N LEU A 186 18.91 -10.60 -28.93
CA LEU A 186 18.47 -10.57 -27.53
C LEU A 186 19.08 -9.41 -26.71
N TRP A 187 20.23 -8.87 -27.13
CA TRP A 187 20.84 -7.71 -26.47
C TRP A 187 19.94 -6.48 -26.54
N ILE A 188 19.12 -6.34 -27.60
CA ILE A 188 18.16 -5.25 -27.77
C ILE A 188 17.05 -5.35 -26.72
N VAL A 189 16.57 -6.57 -26.41
CA VAL A 189 15.56 -6.80 -25.38
C VAL A 189 16.13 -6.44 -24.00
N TYR A 190 17.36 -6.86 -23.70
CA TYR A 190 18.02 -6.50 -22.44
C TYR A 190 18.32 -5.01 -22.32
N ALA A 191 18.82 -4.38 -23.39
CA ALA A 191 19.09 -2.95 -23.44
C ALA A 191 17.80 -2.13 -23.30
N THR A 192 16.72 -2.53 -23.97
CA THR A 192 15.42 -1.89 -23.88
C THR A 192 14.84 -2.04 -22.47
N GLY A 193 14.88 -3.25 -21.90
CA GLY A 193 14.46 -3.49 -20.52
C GLY A 193 15.29 -2.68 -19.50
N ALA A 194 16.59 -2.53 -19.76
CA ALA A 194 17.49 -1.71 -18.96
C ALA A 194 17.17 -0.23 -19.00
N VAL A 195 16.97 0.31 -20.20
CA VAL A 195 16.59 1.70 -20.41
C VAL A 195 15.22 1.97 -19.79
N LEU A 196 14.24 1.10 -19.98
CA LEU A 196 12.91 1.26 -19.38
C LEU A 196 12.98 1.24 -17.84
N GLY A 197 13.72 0.29 -17.26
CA GLY A 197 13.93 0.20 -15.82
C GLY A 197 14.62 1.45 -15.25
N LEU A 198 15.65 1.94 -15.94
CA LEU A 198 16.36 3.16 -15.57
C LEU A 198 15.47 4.40 -15.66
N LEU A 199 14.67 4.54 -16.73
CA LEU A 199 13.72 5.64 -16.91
C LEU A 199 12.63 5.63 -15.82
N ILE A 200 12.11 4.46 -15.45
CA ILE A 200 11.16 4.32 -14.34
C ILE A 200 11.81 4.74 -13.02
N ALA A 201 13.04 4.32 -12.75
CA ALA A 201 13.77 4.71 -11.54
C ALA A 201 14.03 6.22 -11.50
N ILE A 202 14.51 6.81 -12.59
CA ILE A 202 14.74 8.25 -12.73
C ILE A 202 13.44 9.02 -12.58
N GLY A 203 12.34 8.59 -13.22
CA GLY A 203 11.03 9.20 -13.09
C GLY A 203 10.52 9.19 -11.65
N LEU A 204 10.72 8.07 -10.94
CA LEU A 204 10.36 7.95 -9.52
C LEU A 204 11.18 8.90 -8.64
N VAL A 205 12.50 8.98 -8.88
CA VAL A 205 13.41 9.92 -8.19
C VAL A 205 13.06 11.37 -8.50
N ALA A 206 12.74 11.69 -9.76
CA ALA A 206 12.41 13.04 -10.21
C ALA A 206 11.08 13.52 -9.61
N ILE A 207 10.01 12.71 -9.67
CA ILE A 207 8.72 13.01 -9.01
C ILE A 207 8.94 13.29 -7.52
N TYR A 208 9.86 12.56 -6.88
CA TYR A 208 10.13 12.72 -5.46
C TYR A 208 11.05 13.90 -5.11
N ALA A 209 12.07 14.18 -5.91
CA ALA A 209 12.95 15.34 -5.71
C ALA A 209 12.25 16.66 -6.04
N LEU A 210 11.32 16.62 -7.01
CA LEU A 210 10.49 17.77 -7.38
C LEU A 210 9.23 17.89 -6.51
N GLY A 211 8.70 16.82 -5.93
CA GLY A 211 7.53 16.83 -5.04
C GLY A 211 7.56 17.91 -3.94
N PRO A 212 8.63 18.02 -3.12
CA PRO A 212 8.75 19.05 -2.09
C PRO A 212 9.13 20.43 -2.64
N LYS A 213 9.50 20.55 -3.92
CA LYS A 213 9.69 21.85 -4.61
C LYS A 213 8.38 22.33 -5.24
N ILE A 214 7.58 21.44 -5.81
CA ILE A 214 6.24 21.68 -6.36
C ILE A 214 5.24 21.97 -5.23
N ALA A 215 5.36 21.32 -4.07
CA ALA A 215 4.54 21.62 -2.89
C ALA A 215 4.78 23.04 -2.34
N ARG A 216 5.94 23.67 -2.62
CA ARG A 216 6.18 25.09 -2.31
C ARG A 216 5.54 26.03 -3.35
N PHE A 217 5.24 25.50 -4.54
CA PHE A 217 4.61 26.22 -5.64
C PHE A 217 3.07 26.15 -5.64
N PHE A 218 2.46 25.38 -4.72
CA PHE A 218 1.03 25.45 -4.39
C PHE A 218 0.79 26.21 -3.06
N PRO A 219 0.90 27.55 -3.03
CA PRO A 219 0.48 28.35 -1.89
C PRO A 219 -1.04 28.58 -1.97
N GLY A 220 -1.84 27.88 -1.16
CA GLY A 220 -3.28 28.19 -1.00
C GLY A 220 -4.11 27.07 -0.37
N GLU A 221 -4.49 26.08 -1.16
CA GLU A 221 -5.61 25.17 -0.83
C GLU A 221 -5.31 24.09 0.23
N VAL A 222 -4.07 23.59 0.33
CA VAL A 222 -3.76 22.45 1.22
C VAL A 222 -3.76 22.87 2.71
N ARG A 223 -3.63 24.18 3.00
CA ARG A 223 -3.71 24.72 4.37
C ARG A 223 -5.13 24.74 4.93
N ARG A 224 -6.16 24.54 4.09
CA ARG A 224 -7.57 24.51 4.50
C ARG A 224 -7.97 23.16 5.11
N ILE A 225 -7.44 22.05 4.59
CA ILE A 225 -7.74 20.68 5.08
C ILE A 225 -7.03 20.39 6.41
N GLY A 226 -5.86 20.97 6.65
CA GLY A 226 -5.13 20.84 7.92
C GLY A 226 -5.80 21.50 9.14
N ARG A 227 -6.83 22.33 8.94
CA ARG A 227 -7.62 22.94 10.03
C ARG A 227 -8.83 22.12 10.47
N LEU A 228 -9.22 21.09 9.70
CA LEU A 228 -10.36 20.22 10.02
C LEU A 228 -9.95 18.95 10.76
N VAL A 229 -8.66 18.72 10.99
CA VAL A 229 -8.18 17.63 11.84
C VAL A 229 -8.02 18.19 13.26
N PRO A 230 -8.91 17.85 14.21
CA PRO A 230 -8.76 18.27 15.60
C PRO A 230 -7.43 17.71 16.13
N ARG A 231 -6.62 18.58 16.72
CA ARG A 231 -5.46 18.13 17.50
C ARG A 231 -6.01 17.38 18.73
N PRO A 232 -5.49 16.20 19.09
CA PRO A 232 -5.75 15.64 20.40
C PRO A 232 -5.26 16.67 21.43
N CYS A 233 -6.13 17.09 22.34
CA CYS A 233 -5.72 17.83 23.52
C CYS A 233 -4.85 16.92 24.39
N ALA A 234 -3.66 17.43 24.73
CA ALA A 234 -2.73 17.04 25.80
C ALA A 234 -2.55 15.54 26.09
#